data_AF-A0A7C5ZK53-F1
#
_entry.id   AF-A0A7C5ZK53-F1
#
_cell.length_a   1.000
_cell.length_b   1.000
_cell.length_c   1.000
_cell.angle_alpha   90.00
_cell.angle_beta   90.00
_cell.angle_gamma   90.00
#
_symmetry.space_group_name_H-M   'P 1'
#
loop_
_entity.id
_entity.type
_entity.pdbx_description
1 polymer ?
#
loop_
_entity_poly.entity_id
_entity_poly.type
_entity_poly.pdbx_seq_one_letter_code
_entity_poly.pdbx_strand_id
1 'polypeptide(L)'
;MNPCTVKFRTTPYMRWGARGVSAKQEFMLLLDFVEDVLYGGAAGGGKSHILLLCALQYVDVPGYAALLLRKTYQDLSKPGGLLDKAKDMLIPQGVHYDAQEKRFRFPTAGAPASLVFGHLENRDSHYQYQGQEYQFIGFDESTQIPEHQIRYLHSRLRRLEVSPVPLRFRLASNPGGVSHDYHRQQYLDNPIRGRRIYIPARLEDNLYLDRESYIRQLEHLDPITRAQLLNGDWTARHAGMIFKREWFPIVEHVGPNPYAFVRAWDLAASESDTAKYTAGVKVCLDHTGMLYVVDVVRFRRTPGARDQIIRQTAAIDGTECRQVVEQEPGSGGIAQAETLSDMLWGFAFEAAKPTGDKFVRAGPFASLAERGKVCLVRGAWNSAYLDELERANPSESVDDQYLDQMDASSAALEAVRGLRPPAVAHREKERHEKYFEDRDKPAGLFEGYRPAGGRGLSMLE
;
A
#
# COMPACT_ATOMS: atom_id res chain seq x y z
N MET A 1 19.98 30.01 42.43
CA MET A 1 20.04 30.09 40.95
C MET A 1 18.79 29.40 40.43
N ASN A 2 17.91 30.12 39.71
CA ASN A 2 16.69 29.56 39.13
C ASN A 2 17.09 28.48 38.10
N PRO A 3 16.41 27.31 38.05
CA PRO A 3 16.61 26.38 36.95
C PRO A 3 16.27 27.11 35.65
N CYS A 4 17.22 27.15 34.72
CA CYS A 4 17.04 27.75 33.40
C CYS A 4 15.79 27.14 32.75
N THR A 5 14.70 27.91 32.70
CA THR A 5 13.52 27.55 31.93
C THR A 5 13.88 27.75 30.46
N VAL A 6 14.31 26.68 29.81
CA VAL A 6 14.51 26.66 28.36
C VAL A 6 13.15 26.93 27.72
N LYS A 7 13.02 28.05 27.00
CA LYS A 7 11.80 28.40 26.25
C LYS A 7 12.07 28.27 24.76
N PHE A 8 11.14 27.66 24.03
CA PHE A 8 11.21 27.60 22.57
C PHE A 8 11.00 28.99 21.96
N ARG A 9 11.53 29.19 20.75
CA ARG A 9 11.31 30.42 20.00
C ARG A 9 9.84 30.53 19.58
N THR A 10 9.25 31.69 19.83
CA THR A 10 7.87 32.05 19.47
C THR A 10 7.84 33.29 18.58
N THR A 11 6.88 33.38 17.67
CA THR A 11 6.58 34.59 16.90
C THR A 11 5.14 35.03 17.15
N PRO A 12 4.77 36.31 16.88
CA PRO A 12 3.38 36.76 17.00
C PRO A 12 2.40 35.94 16.16
N TYR A 13 2.87 35.31 15.09
CA TYR A 13 2.10 34.50 14.16
C TYR A 13 1.76 33.11 14.69
N MET A 14 2.48 32.63 15.69
CA MET A 14 2.23 31.33 16.32
C MET A 14 1.05 31.45 17.30
N ARG A 15 -0.07 30.83 16.94
CA ARG A 15 -1.23 30.70 17.83
C ARG A 15 -1.53 29.24 18.10
N TRP A 16 -1.70 28.93 19.38
CA TRP A 16 -2.26 27.68 19.90
C TRP A 16 -3.54 28.03 20.67
N GLY A 17 -4.43 27.06 20.84
CA GLY A 17 -5.68 27.32 21.56
C GLY A 17 -5.47 27.55 23.06
N ALA A 18 -6.55 27.81 23.80
CA ALA A 18 -6.52 28.19 25.22
C ALA A 18 -5.79 27.21 26.16
N ARG A 19 -5.60 25.95 25.74
CA ARG A 19 -4.92 24.90 26.52
C ARG A 19 -3.43 24.74 26.20
N GLY A 20 -2.85 25.55 25.31
CA GLY A 20 -1.43 25.47 25.00
C GLY A 20 -1.05 24.36 24.01
N VAL A 21 0.25 24.11 23.91
CA VAL A 21 0.85 22.93 23.28
C VAL A 21 1.13 21.87 24.33
N SER A 22 1.09 20.58 23.96
CA SER A 22 1.46 19.50 24.88
C SER A 22 2.97 19.47 25.15
N ALA A 23 3.42 18.80 26.22
CA ALA A 23 4.85 18.67 26.54
C ALA A 23 5.68 18.06 25.39
N LYS A 24 5.10 17.12 24.62
CA LYS A 24 5.77 16.54 23.44
C LYS A 24 5.85 17.51 22.27
N GLN A 25 4.81 18.33 22.09
CA GLN A 25 4.80 19.39 21.08
C GLN A 25 5.81 20.48 21.42
N GLU A 26 5.86 20.91 22.68
CA GLU A 26 6.90 21.81 23.21
C GLU A 26 8.30 21.23 22.98
N PHE A 27 8.49 19.94 23.26
CA PHE A 27 9.75 19.26 22.98
C PHE A 27 10.12 19.35 21.50
N MET A 28 9.19 19.11 20.57
CA MET A 28 9.43 19.26 19.12
C MET A 28 9.87 20.67 18.72
N LEU A 29 9.30 21.70 19.37
CA LEU A 29 9.63 23.11 19.14
C LEU A 29 11.01 23.50 19.69
N LEU A 30 11.53 22.78 20.69
CA LEU A 30 12.83 23.01 21.32
C LEU A 30 14.01 22.37 20.58
N LEU A 31 13.76 21.43 19.67
CA LEU A 31 14.81 20.63 19.00
C LEU A 31 15.55 21.39 17.89
N ASP A 32 16.08 22.58 18.14
CA ASP A 32 16.84 23.36 17.15
C ASP A 32 18.20 22.73 16.79
N PHE A 33 18.74 21.89 17.67
CA PHE A 33 20.03 21.18 17.49
C PHE A 33 19.88 19.83 16.78
N VAL A 34 18.65 19.41 16.46
CA VAL A 34 18.37 18.17 15.73
C VAL A 34 17.73 18.52 14.40
N GLU A 35 18.48 18.24 13.34
CA GLU A 35 18.06 18.54 11.98
C GLU A 35 16.81 17.74 11.62
N ASP A 36 16.74 16.45 11.95
CA ASP A 36 15.72 15.56 11.40
C ASP A 36 14.85 14.93 12.49
N VAL A 37 13.55 15.24 12.51
CA VAL A 37 12.64 14.80 13.58
C VAL A 37 11.34 14.27 13.01
N LEU A 38 10.96 13.06 13.41
CA LEU A 38 9.65 12.47 13.16
C LEU A 38 8.76 12.63 14.38
N TYR A 39 7.67 13.39 14.26
CA TYR A 39 6.57 13.41 15.21
C TYR A 39 5.44 12.52 14.66
N GLY A 40 5.37 11.28 15.12
CA GLY A 40 4.50 10.28 14.49
C GLY A 40 3.93 9.25 15.45
N GLY A 41 2.92 8.51 15.02
CA GLY A 41 2.19 7.57 15.89
C GLY A 41 0.69 7.67 15.66
N ALA A 42 -0.09 7.67 16.74
CA ALA A 42 -1.54 7.60 16.66
C ALA A 42 -2.14 8.79 15.91
N ALA A 43 -3.24 8.53 15.22
CA ALA A 43 -4.08 9.54 14.64
C ALA A 43 -4.66 10.47 15.71
N GLY A 44 -5.04 11.68 15.29
CA GLY A 44 -5.57 12.67 16.21
C GLY A 44 -4.55 13.35 17.13
N GLY A 45 -3.27 12.93 17.23
CA GLY A 45 -2.28 13.52 18.15
C GLY A 45 -1.73 14.94 17.85
N GLY A 46 -2.43 15.75 17.05
CA GLY A 46 -2.06 17.16 16.78
C GLY A 46 -0.86 17.38 15.84
N LYS A 47 -0.48 16.36 15.05
CA LYS A 47 0.75 16.33 14.23
C LYS A 47 0.85 17.47 13.20
N SER A 48 -0.19 17.66 12.39
CA SER A 48 -0.20 18.73 11.37
C SER A 48 -0.14 20.13 12.00
N HIS A 49 -0.76 20.32 13.18
CA HIS A 49 -0.73 21.60 13.88
C HIS A 49 0.68 21.93 14.39
N ILE A 50 1.35 20.98 15.05
CA ILE A 50 2.71 21.21 15.54
C ILE A 50 3.72 21.38 14.40
N LEU A 51 3.52 20.69 13.27
CA LEU A 51 4.33 20.87 12.07
C LEU A 51 4.25 22.31 11.53
N LEU A 52 3.04 22.89 11.47
CA LEU A 52 2.84 24.29 11.11
C LEU A 52 3.53 25.23 12.11
N LEU A 53 3.38 24.99 13.42
CA LEU A 53 4.04 25.82 14.43
C LEU A 53 5.57 25.79 14.30
N CYS A 54 6.16 24.62 14.02
CA CYS A 54 7.60 24.51 13.78
C CYS A 54 8.04 25.38 12.58
N ALA A 55 7.26 25.37 11.50
CA ALA A 55 7.54 26.17 10.31
C ALA A 55 7.49 27.69 10.60
N LEU A 56 6.69 28.10 11.59
CA LEU A 56 6.46 29.50 11.96
C LEU A 56 7.47 30.09 12.97
N GLN A 57 8.41 29.29 13.51
CA GLN A 57 9.31 29.77 14.57
C GLN A 57 10.28 30.87 14.13
N TYR A 58 10.59 30.97 12.83
CA TYR A 58 11.61 31.87 12.29
C TYR A 58 11.08 32.82 11.20
N VAL A 59 9.76 32.97 11.08
CA VAL A 59 9.14 33.84 10.05
C VAL A 59 9.36 35.34 10.29
N ASP A 60 9.94 35.71 11.42
CA ASP A 60 10.39 37.07 11.73
C ASP A 60 11.86 37.33 11.34
N VAL A 61 12.60 36.29 10.90
CA VAL A 61 14.00 36.40 10.48
C VAL A 61 14.09 36.72 8.98
N PRO A 62 14.83 37.78 8.56
CA PRO A 62 14.98 38.13 7.16
C PRO A 62 15.49 36.97 6.28
N GLY A 63 14.80 36.76 5.15
CA GLY A 63 15.16 35.74 4.16
C GLY A 63 14.83 34.29 4.55
N TYR A 64 14.16 34.06 5.68
CA TYR A 64 13.75 32.71 6.07
C TYR A 64 12.75 32.10 5.07
N ALA A 65 13.01 30.88 4.64
CA ALA A 65 12.17 30.12 3.71
C ALA A 65 11.81 28.75 4.32
N ALA A 66 10.51 28.54 4.48
CA ALA A 66 9.91 27.29 4.93
C ALA A 66 9.06 26.64 3.83
N LEU A 67 9.12 25.32 3.75
CA LEU A 67 8.32 24.50 2.84
C LEU A 67 7.51 23.47 3.64
N LEU A 68 6.21 23.36 3.37
CA LEU A 68 5.34 22.30 3.87
C LEU A 68 4.82 21.47 2.69
N LEU A 69 4.97 20.16 2.80
CA LEU A 69 4.68 19.18 1.75
C LEU A 69 3.63 18.17 2.20
N ARG A 70 2.84 17.70 1.24
CA ARG A 70 1.95 16.53 1.35
C ARG A 70 1.93 15.78 0.02
N LYS A 71 1.30 14.60 -0.05
CA LYS A 71 1.23 13.82 -1.29
C LYS A 71 0.59 14.61 -2.43
N THR A 72 -0.62 15.15 -2.22
CA THR A 72 -1.31 15.99 -3.20
C THR A 72 -1.53 17.41 -2.65
N TYR A 73 -1.64 18.40 -3.54
CA TYR A 73 -2.00 19.76 -3.12
C TYR A 73 -3.46 19.82 -2.63
N GLN A 74 -4.35 18.99 -3.18
CA GLN A 74 -5.74 18.91 -2.74
C GLN A 74 -5.83 18.56 -1.26
N ASP A 75 -5.02 17.61 -0.77
CA ASP A 75 -5.04 17.21 0.64
C ASP A 75 -4.53 18.29 1.60
N LEU A 76 -3.70 19.22 1.12
CA LEU A 76 -3.34 20.41 1.90
C LEU A 76 -4.53 21.36 2.03
N SER A 77 -5.29 21.54 0.96
CA SER A 77 -6.35 22.56 0.83
C SER A 77 -7.73 22.15 1.34
N LYS A 78 -8.00 20.85 1.51
CA LYS A 78 -9.28 20.35 2.04
C LYS A 78 -9.57 20.91 3.44
N PRO A 79 -10.84 21.00 3.86
CA PRO A 79 -11.20 21.40 5.22
C PRO A 79 -10.43 20.60 6.28
N GLY A 80 -9.78 21.29 7.21
CA GLY A 80 -8.93 20.68 8.24
C GLY A 80 -7.55 20.22 7.76
N GLY A 81 -7.23 20.39 6.48
CA GLY A 81 -5.91 20.23 5.90
C GLY A 81 -4.92 21.28 6.40
N LEU A 82 -3.64 21.10 6.07
CA LEU A 82 -2.57 21.93 6.62
C LEU A 82 -2.59 23.37 6.09
N LEU A 83 -2.93 23.57 4.81
CA LEU A 83 -3.06 24.91 4.23
C LEU A 83 -4.30 25.62 4.77
N ASP A 84 -5.40 24.89 4.94
CA ASP A 84 -6.63 25.40 5.55
C ASP A 84 -6.38 25.92 6.98
N LYS A 85 -5.73 25.10 7.82
CA LYS A 85 -5.28 25.50 9.17
C LYS A 85 -4.35 26.71 9.16
N ALA A 86 -3.44 26.80 8.18
CA ALA A 86 -2.54 27.95 8.06
C ALA A 86 -3.30 29.23 7.68
N LYS A 87 -4.28 29.14 6.78
CA LYS A 87 -5.14 30.29 6.43
C LYS A 87 -5.94 30.77 7.64
N ASP A 88 -6.59 29.86 8.37
CA ASP A 88 -7.33 30.17 9.58
C ASP A 88 -6.46 30.85 10.65
N MET A 89 -5.21 30.38 10.78
CA MET A 89 -4.26 30.95 11.74
C MET A 89 -3.74 32.31 11.30
N LEU A 90 -3.34 32.47 10.03
CA LEU A 90 -2.49 33.57 9.59
C LEU A 90 -3.24 34.75 8.95
N ILE A 91 -4.33 34.49 8.23
CA ILE A 91 -5.12 35.55 7.56
C ILE A 91 -5.69 36.56 8.57
N PRO A 92 -6.29 36.13 9.71
CA PRO A 92 -6.77 37.07 10.72
C PRO A 92 -5.68 37.94 11.36
N GLN A 93 -4.41 37.57 11.17
CA GLN A 93 -3.24 38.30 11.65
C GLN A 93 -2.68 39.26 10.59
N GLY A 94 -3.39 39.45 9.47
CA GLY A 94 -3.00 40.34 8.38
C GLY A 94 -1.96 39.74 7.43
N VAL A 95 -1.67 38.44 7.52
CA VAL A 95 -0.73 37.78 6.60
C VAL A 95 -1.44 37.41 5.30
N HIS A 96 -0.92 37.88 4.18
CA HIS A 96 -1.48 37.61 2.87
C HIS A 96 -1.05 36.24 2.33
N TYR A 97 -2.02 35.45 1.83
CA TYR A 97 -1.77 34.22 1.08
C TYR A 97 -1.83 34.48 -0.42
N ASP A 98 -0.74 34.21 -1.12
CA ASP A 98 -0.66 34.22 -2.57
C ASP A 98 -1.05 32.82 -3.10
N ALA A 99 -2.20 32.73 -3.74
CA ALA A 99 -2.74 31.45 -4.23
C ALA A 99 -1.98 30.90 -5.45
N GLN A 100 -1.38 31.77 -6.26
CA GLN A 100 -0.62 31.38 -7.44
C GLN A 100 0.75 30.83 -7.02
N GLU A 101 1.43 31.55 -6.14
CA GLU A 101 2.73 31.16 -5.58
C GLU A 101 2.62 30.10 -4.46
N LYS A 102 1.39 29.80 -4.02
CA LYS A 102 1.08 28.89 -2.91
C LYS A 102 1.85 29.24 -1.64
N ARG A 103 1.88 30.53 -1.30
CA ARG A 103 2.86 31.12 -0.37
C ARG A 103 2.26 32.16 0.56
N PHE A 104 2.64 32.13 1.84
CA PHE A 104 2.54 33.27 2.75
C PHE A 104 3.85 34.06 2.77
N ARG A 105 3.76 35.39 2.83
CA ARG A 105 4.91 36.30 3.02
C ARG A 105 4.77 37.03 4.35
N PHE A 106 5.86 37.10 5.10
CA PHE A 106 5.90 37.77 6.40
C PHE A 106 6.83 38.98 6.33
N PRO A 107 6.39 40.15 6.85
CA PRO A 107 7.23 41.34 6.88
C PRO A 107 8.42 41.13 7.85
N THR A 108 9.61 41.52 7.42
CA THR A 108 10.84 41.51 8.22
C THR A 108 11.59 42.83 8.02
N ALA A 109 12.67 43.05 8.78
CA ALA A 109 13.54 44.21 8.58
C ALA A 109 14.37 44.17 7.28
N GLY A 110 14.33 43.06 6.53
CA GLY A 110 15.07 42.87 5.28
C GLY A 110 14.26 42.10 4.25
N ALA A 111 14.85 41.08 3.61
CA ALA A 111 14.11 40.22 2.69
C ALA A 111 12.94 39.53 3.44
N PRO A 112 11.72 39.52 2.86
CA PRO A 112 10.56 38.93 3.53
C PRO A 112 10.78 37.44 3.76
N ALA A 113 10.33 36.95 4.91
CA ALA A 113 10.28 35.51 5.15
C ALA A 113 9.09 34.89 4.42
N SER A 114 9.14 33.58 4.17
CA SER A 114 8.07 32.88 3.46
C SER A 114 7.78 31.49 3.96
N LEU A 115 6.51 31.10 3.84
CA LEU A 115 6.01 29.74 4.05
C LEU A 115 5.32 29.28 2.77
N VAL A 116 5.85 28.24 2.13
CA VAL A 116 5.37 27.67 0.86
C VAL A 116 4.68 26.34 1.09
N PHE A 117 3.60 26.10 0.34
CA PHE A 117 2.85 24.85 0.34
C PHE A 117 3.07 24.11 -0.98
N GLY A 118 3.62 22.90 -0.91
CA GLY A 118 4.00 22.08 -2.06
C GLY A 118 3.44 20.66 -2.01
N HIS A 119 3.67 19.88 -3.05
CA HIS A 119 3.13 18.53 -3.17
C HIS A 119 4.06 17.59 -3.94
N LEU A 120 3.92 16.28 -3.71
CA LEU A 120 4.76 15.23 -4.27
C LEU A 120 3.92 14.10 -4.88
N GLU A 121 3.05 14.47 -5.82
CA GLU A 121 2.00 13.59 -6.35
C GLU A 121 2.57 12.50 -7.26
N ASN A 122 3.39 12.90 -8.23
CA ASN A 122 3.94 12.02 -9.25
C ASN A 122 5.37 11.61 -8.90
N ARG A 123 5.88 10.56 -9.55
CA ARG A 123 7.23 10.00 -9.35
C ARG A 123 8.35 11.05 -9.33
N ASP A 124 8.22 12.06 -10.19
CA ASP A 124 9.24 13.07 -10.46
C ASP A 124 8.94 14.45 -9.85
N SER A 125 7.85 14.59 -9.08
CA SER A 125 7.44 15.86 -8.48
C SER A 125 8.50 16.48 -7.55
N HIS A 126 9.47 15.71 -7.07
CA HIS A 126 10.58 16.23 -6.26
C HIS A 126 11.53 17.14 -7.06
N TYR A 127 11.65 16.96 -8.38
CA TYR A 127 12.53 17.77 -9.23
C TYR A 127 12.07 19.22 -9.39
N GLN A 128 10.79 19.54 -9.16
CA GLN A 128 10.31 20.93 -9.16
C GLN A 128 11.00 21.80 -8.08
N TYR A 129 11.62 21.16 -7.08
CA TYR A 129 12.35 21.84 -6.01
C TYR A 129 13.85 21.98 -6.28
N GLN A 130 14.38 21.49 -7.40
CA GLN A 130 15.83 21.43 -7.67
C GLN A 130 16.55 22.78 -7.51
N GLY A 131 15.92 23.89 -7.89
CA GLY A 131 16.51 25.22 -7.76
C GLY A 131 16.28 25.92 -6.41
N GLN A 132 15.55 25.32 -5.48
CA GLN A 132 15.03 26.02 -4.30
C GLN A 132 15.88 25.73 -3.04
N GLU A 133 15.85 26.68 -2.10
CA GLU A 133 16.58 26.66 -0.84
C GLU A 133 15.65 26.96 0.32
N TYR A 134 15.68 26.11 1.34
CA TYR A 134 14.84 26.25 2.52
C TYR A 134 15.63 25.98 3.79
N GLN A 135 15.33 26.72 4.85
CA GLN A 135 15.86 26.43 6.19
C GLN A 135 14.94 25.49 6.96
N PHE A 136 13.67 25.41 6.56
CA PHE A 136 12.69 24.48 7.10
C PHE A 136 12.00 23.69 5.99
N ILE A 137 11.96 22.37 6.11
CA ILE A 137 11.15 21.50 5.27
C ILE A 137 10.33 20.59 6.18
N GLY A 138 9.01 20.66 6.05
CA GLY A 138 8.06 19.84 6.79
C GLY A 138 7.23 18.96 5.87
N PHE A 139 6.97 17.71 6.27
CA PHE A 139 6.09 16.79 5.57
C PHE A 139 4.94 16.35 6.46
N ASP A 140 3.72 16.46 5.96
CA ASP A 140 2.49 16.00 6.61
C ASP A 140 2.00 14.72 5.91
N GLU A 141 1.64 13.71 6.71
CA GLU A 141 1.46 12.31 6.29
C GLU A 141 2.65 11.79 5.45
N SER A 142 3.87 11.98 5.98
CA SER A 142 5.11 11.66 5.26
C SER A 142 5.22 10.20 4.82
N THR A 143 4.55 9.26 5.51
CA THR A 143 4.56 7.84 5.13
C THR A 143 3.84 7.54 3.81
N GLN A 144 3.02 8.47 3.30
CA GLN A 144 2.36 8.36 1.99
C GLN A 144 3.28 8.76 0.82
N ILE A 145 4.46 9.31 1.12
CA ILE A 145 5.39 9.83 0.12
C ILE A 145 6.55 8.83 -0.03
N PRO A 146 6.91 8.42 -1.27
CA PRO A 146 8.05 7.54 -1.51
C PRO A 146 9.37 8.04 -0.92
N GLU A 147 10.17 7.12 -0.39
CA GLU A 147 11.45 7.41 0.28
C GLU A 147 12.35 8.31 -0.58
N HIS A 148 12.52 7.98 -1.87
CA HIS A 148 13.46 8.70 -2.74
C HIS A 148 13.12 10.18 -2.86
N GLN A 149 11.82 10.52 -2.81
CA GLN A 149 11.37 11.92 -2.85
C GLN A 149 11.68 12.64 -1.54
N ILE A 150 11.43 12.01 -0.39
CA ILE A 150 11.76 12.57 0.93
C ILE A 150 13.26 12.81 1.02
N ARG A 151 14.07 11.82 0.66
CA ARG A 151 15.54 11.89 0.68
C ARG A 151 16.08 12.99 -0.23
N TYR A 152 15.50 13.15 -1.42
CA TYR A 152 15.90 14.22 -2.33
C TYR A 152 15.78 15.61 -1.70
N LEU A 153 14.71 15.86 -0.93
CA LEU A 153 14.45 17.18 -0.34
C LEU A 153 15.46 17.56 0.75
N HIS A 154 16.18 16.62 1.37
CA HIS A 154 17.30 16.97 2.26
C HIS A 154 18.35 17.81 1.53
N SER A 155 18.56 17.59 0.22
CA SER A 155 19.50 18.39 -0.57
C SER A 155 19.08 19.85 -0.75
N ARG A 156 17.80 20.19 -0.47
CA ARG A 156 17.27 21.55 -0.53
C ARG A 156 17.29 22.27 0.83
N LEU A 157 17.60 21.53 1.91
CA LEU A 157 17.72 22.07 3.26
C LEU A 157 19.08 22.80 3.38
N ARG A 158 19.07 24.12 3.22
CA ARG A 158 20.28 24.95 3.07
C ARG A 158 20.13 26.31 3.75
N ARG A 159 21.24 26.82 4.26
CA ARG A 159 21.36 28.17 4.83
C ARG A 159 22.71 28.77 4.48
N LEU A 160 22.78 30.09 4.47
CA LEU A 160 24.05 30.81 4.48
C LEU A 160 24.78 30.56 5.80
N GLU A 161 26.11 30.54 5.78
CA GLU A 161 26.95 30.29 6.96
C GLU A 161 26.66 31.27 8.11
N VAL A 162 26.36 32.53 7.77
CA VAL A 162 26.03 33.60 8.72
C VAL A 162 24.58 33.56 9.23
N SER A 163 23.73 32.68 8.70
CA SER A 163 22.32 32.64 9.08
C SER A 163 22.14 32.03 10.47
N PRO A 164 21.45 32.71 11.41
CA PRO A 164 21.18 32.17 12.74
C PRO A 164 20.08 31.10 12.73
N VAL A 165 19.41 30.89 11.60
CA VAL A 165 18.28 29.94 11.50
C VAL A 165 18.81 28.50 11.47
N PRO A 166 18.35 27.60 12.34
CA PRO A 166 18.70 26.18 12.28
C PRO A 166 18.08 25.51 11.06
N LEU A 167 18.79 24.53 10.50
CA LEU A 167 18.23 23.64 9.47
C LEU A 167 17.30 22.64 10.13
N ARG A 168 16.05 22.59 9.70
CA ARG A 168 15.01 21.77 10.32
C ARG A 168 14.21 21.00 9.28
N PHE A 169 14.39 19.70 9.28
CA PHE A 169 13.59 18.70 8.59
C PHE A 169 12.60 18.08 9.58
N ARG A 170 11.30 18.22 9.33
CA ARG A 170 10.26 17.77 10.25
C ARG A 170 9.25 16.88 9.53
N LEU A 171 9.06 15.68 10.05
CA LEU A 171 8.11 14.71 9.52
C LEU A 171 6.95 14.54 10.50
N ALA A 172 5.74 14.48 9.98
CA ALA A 172 4.52 14.19 10.72
C ALA A 172 3.76 13.07 10.01
N SER A 173 3.56 11.94 10.67
CA SER A 173 2.82 10.82 10.05
C SER A 173 2.26 9.81 11.03
N ASN A 174 1.29 9.02 10.56
CA ASN A 174 0.90 7.78 11.22
C ASN A 174 1.73 6.60 10.65
N PRO A 175 1.92 5.50 11.40
CA PRO A 175 2.41 4.26 10.81
C PRO A 175 1.49 3.79 9.67
N GLY A 176 2.08 3.14 8.67
CA GLY A 176 1.42 2.69 7.44
C GLY A 176 2.06 3.35 6.22
N GLY A 177 1.51 3.16 5.03
CA GLY A 177 1.94 3.85 3.80
C GLY A 177 3.25 3.35 3.18
N VAL A 178 3.55 3.87 1.99
CA VAL A 178 4.61 3.40 1.09
C VAL A 178 6.02 3.51 1.67
N SER A 179 6.25 4.48 2.56
CA SER A 179 7.55 4.70 3.20
C SER A 179 7.52 4.36 4.68
N HIS A 180 6.60 3.51 5.13
CA HIS A 180 6.56 3.02 6.50
C HIS A 180 7.95 2.57 6.96
N ASP A 181 8.54 1.61 6.25
CA ASP A 181 9.76 0.94 6.68
C ASP A 181 10.96 1.89 6.71
N TYR A 182 11.04 2.83 5.76
CA TYR A 182 12.00 3.91 5.82
C TYR A 182 11.89 4.67 7.16
N HIS A 183 10.70 5.14 7.53
CA HIS A 183 10.51 5.90 8.77
C HIS A 183 10.82 5.04 10.01
N ARG A 184 10.36 3.79 10.03
CA ARG A 184 10.67 2.89 11.15
C ARG A 184 12.17 2.67 11.29
N GLN A 185 12.86 2.35 10.19
CA GLN A 185 14.30 2.10 10.20
C GLN A 185 15.09 3.35 10.63
N GLN A 186 14.77 4.52 10.07
CA GLN A 186 15.55 5.74 10.30
C GLN A 186 15.32 6.38 11.67
N TYR A 187 14.16 6.18 12.31
CA TYR A 187 13.79 6.87 13.55
C TYR A 187 13.54 5.95 14.75
N LEU A 188 13.16 4.68 14.53
CA LEU A 188 12.82 3.75 15.61
C LEU A 188 13.89 2.65 15.78
N ASP A 189 14.23 1.93 14.73
CA ASP A 189 15.10 0.75 14.83
C ASP A 189 16.59 1.14 14.91
N ASN A 190 17.03 2.11 14.11
CA ASN A 190 18.42 2.55 14.07
C ASN A 190 18.56 4.08 13.92
N PRO A 191 18.10 4.87 14.91
CA PRO A 191 18.25 6.31 14.84
C PRO A 191 19.74 6.69 14.90
N ILE A 192 20.18 7.50 13.93
CA ILE A 192 21.49 8.14 13.99
C ILE A 192 21.48 9.08 15.20
N ARG A 193 22.09 8.63 16.31
CA ARG A 193 22.08 9.33 17.59
C ARG A 193 22.54 10.78 17.42
N GLY A 194 21.75 11.71 17.92
CA GLY A 194 22.02 13.14 17.86
C GLY A 194 21.66 13.82 16.53
N ARG A 195 21.26 13.08 15.49
CA ARG A 195 20.78 13.66 14.21
C ARG A 195 19.31 13.38 13.92
N ARG A 196 18.79 12.25 14.42
CA ARG A 196 17.39 11.86 14.27
C ARG A 196 16.72 11.58 15.59
N ILE A 197 15.51 12.11 15.76
CA ILE A 197 14.66 11.86 16.93
C ILE A 197 13.25 11.45 16.48
N TYR A 198 12.72 10.43 17.15
CA TYR A 198 11.30 10.07 17.10
C TYR A 198 10.56 10.62 18.32
N ILE A 199 9.44 11.31 18.09
CA ILE A 199 8.52 11.77 19.13
C ILE A 199 7.18 11.05 18.93
N PRO A 200 6.74 10.19 19.88
CA PRO A 200 5.52 9.42 19.72
C PRO A 200 4.27 10.28 19.94
N ALA A 201 3.55 10.54 18.87
CA ALA A 201 2.22 11.14 18.88
C ALA A 201 1.20 10.15 19.43
N ARG A 202 0.38 10.58 20.37
CA ARG A 202 -0.74 9.82 20.93
C ARG A 202 -2.03 10.62 20.92
N LEU A 203 -3.15 9.93 21.02
CA LEU A 203 -4.46 10.56 21.13
C LEU A 203 -4.53 11.49 22.36
N GLU A 204 -3.82 11.13 23.43
CA GLU A 204 -3.73 11.93 24.65
C GLU A 204 -3.06 13.30 24.45
N ASP A 205 -2.21 13.43 23.43
CA ASP A 205 -1.48 14.67 23.14
C ASP A 205 -2.38 15.75 22.53
N ASN A 206 -3.55 15.38 22.02
CA ASN A 206 -4.52 16.33 21.52
C ASN A 206 -5.55 16.68 22.60
N LEU A 207 -5.46 17.92 23.08
CA LEU A 207 -6.31 18.48 24.14
C LEU A 207 -7.70 18.91 23.63
N TYR A 208 -7.97 18.80 22.33
CA TYR A 208 -9.17 19.32 21.65
C TYR A 208 -10.06 18.24 21.03
N LEU A 209 -9.62 16.98 20.94
CA LEU A 209 -10.37 15.91 20.29
C LEU A 209 -11.31 15.19 21.27
N ASP A 210 -12.55 14.93 20.86
CA ASP A 210 -13.44 14.00 21.55
C ASP A 210 -12.95 12.56 21.36
N ARG A 211 -12.30 12.04 22.40
CA ARG A 211 -11.60 10.76 22.36
C ARG A 211 -12.56 9.58 22.30
N GLU A 212 -13.65 9.62 23.04
CA GLU A 212 -14.57 8.49 23.12
C GLU A 212 -15.28 8.25 21.79
N SER A 213 -15.75 9.33 21.16
CA SER A 213 -16.38 9.24 19.84
C SER A 213 -15.39 8.75 18.79
N TYR A 214 -14.14 9.20 18.84
CA TYR A 214 -13.11 8.80 17.89
C TYR A 214 -12.70 7.33 18.03
N ILE A 215 -12.52 6.85 19.26
CA ILE A 215 -12.18 5.45 19.53
C ILE A 215 -13.27 4.51 18.98
N ARG A 216 -14.56 4.82 19.22
CA ARG A 216 -15.69 4.05 18.66
C ARG A 216 -15.68 3.96 17.14
N GLN A 217 -15.23 5.01 16.45
CA GLN A 217 -15.11 4.97 14.99
C GLN A 217 -13.98 4.01 14.54
N LEU A 218 -12.85 4.01 15.25
CA LEU A 218 -11.71 3.13 14.93
C LEU A 218 -11.99 1.64 15.23
N GLU A 219 -12.99 1.30 16.04
CA GLU A 219 -13.38 -0.08 16.33
C GLU A 219 -13.85 -0.86 15.09
N HIS A 220 -14.31 -0.15 14.06
CA HIS A 220 -14.80 -0.75 12.80
C HIS A 220 -13.67 -1.10 11.82
N LEU A 221 -12.42 -0.73 12.11
CA LEU A 221 -11.28 -0.98 11.25
C LEU A 221 -10.67 -2.37 11.50
N ASP A 222 -9.91 -2.87 10.52
CA ASP A 222 -9.15 -4.10 10.70
C ASP A 222 -8.13 -3.97 11.84
N PRO A 223 -7.71 -5.07 12.48
CA PRO A 223 -6.84 -5.03 13.66
C PRO A 223 -5.52 -4.28 13.46
N ILE A 224 -4.94 -4.31 12.26
CA ILE A 224 -3.65 -3.71 11.95
C ILE A 224 -3.82 -2.21 11.76
N THR A 225 -4.74 -1.77 10.88
CA THR A 225 -5.02 -0.35 10.69
C THR A 225 -5.49 0.29 12.00
N ARG A 226 -6.31 -0.42 12.78
CA ARG A 226 -6.72 0.04 14.12
C ARG A 226 -5.52 0.21 15.04
N ALA A 227 -4.60 -0.76 15.10
CA ALA A 227 -3.41 -0.64 15.94
C ALA A 227 -2.50 0.54 15.50
N GLN A 228 -2.34 0.76 14.20
CA GLN A 228 -1.57 1.88 13.66
C GLN A 228 -2.21 3.22 14.01
N LEU A 229 -3.51 3.41 13.76
CA LEU A 229 -4.19 4.68 13.97
C LEU A 229 -4.53 4.97 15.44
N LEU A 230 -4.85 3.96 16.24
CA LEU A 230 -5.21 4.14 17.64
C LEU A 230 -3.98 4.21 18.55
N ASN A 231 -3.05 3.27 18.40
CA ASN A 231 -1.91 3.12 19.30
C ASN A 231 -0.63 3.73 18.75
N GLY A 232 -0.61 4.13 17.47
CA GLY A 232 0.63 4.55 16.81
C GLY A 232 1.62 3.40 16.68
N ASP A 233 1.13 2.17 16.54
CA ASP A 233 1.98 0.98 16.52
C ASP A 233 2.74 0.86 15.19
N TRP A 234 4.05 1.15 15.25
CA TRP A 234 4.98 1.01 14.13
C TRP A 234 5.40 -0.44 13.86
N THR A 235 5.04 -1.37 14.73
CA THR A 235 5.26 -2.82 14.56
C THR A 235 4.03 -3.52 14.01
N ALA A 236 2.84 -2.90 14.14
CA ALA A 236 1.61 -3.38 13.52
C ALA A 236 1.81 -3.46 12.00
N ARG A 237 1.94 -4.71 11.55
CA ARG A 237 2.14 -5.11 10.16
C ARG A 237 1.11 -6.18 9.84
N HIS A 238 0.82 -6.33 8.56
CA HIS A 238 0.53 -7.66 8.05
C HIS A 238 1.82 -8.47 8.26
N ALA A 239 1.79 -9.49 9.11
CA ALA A 239 3.01 -10.16 9.57
C ALA A 239 3.78 -10.78 8.38
N GLY A 240 4.92 -10.19 8.00
CA GLY A 240 5.81 -10.72 6.97
C GLY A 240 5.22 -10.74 5.54
N MET A 241 5.90 -11.46 4.65
CA MET A 241 5.40 -11.83 3.31
C MET A 241 3.94 -12.27 3.43
N ILE A 242 3.07 -11.75 2.56
CA ILE A 242 1.61 -11.97 2.63
C ILE A 242 1.28 -13.43 2.31
N PHE A 243 2.22 -14.12 1.67
CA PHE A 243 2.13 -15.51 1.30
C PHE A 243 3.38 -16.25 1.78
N LYS A 244 3.18 -17.48 2.23
CA LYS A 244 4.27 -18.43 2.46
C LYS A 244 4.17 -19.56 1.47
N ARG A 245 5.30 -20.00 0.92
CA ARG A 245 5.36 -21.06 -0.09
C ARG A 245 4.68 -22.34 0.40
N GLU A 246 4.87 -22.68 1.68
CA GLU A 246 4.30 -23.87 2.31
C GLU A 246 2.76 -23.87 2.39
N TRP A 247 2.10 -22.72 2.21
CA TRP A 247 0.64 -22.64 2.17
C TRP A 247 0.02 -23.21 0.89
N PHE A 248 0.84 -23.46 -0.13
CA PHE A 248 0.40 -23.84 -1.47
C PHE A 248 0.86 -25.26 -1.81
N PRO A 249 0.17 -26.30 -1.33
CA PRO A 249 0.50 -27.66 -1.70
C PRO A 249 0.30 -27.88 -3.21
N ILE A 250 1.26 -28.56 -3.83
CA ILE A 250 1.23 -28.91 -5.25
C ILE A 250 0.56 -30.28 -5.42
N VAL A 251 -0.41 -30.37 -6.32
CA VAL A 251 -1.17 -31.59 -6.66
C VAL A 251 -1.02 -31.92 -8.14
N GLU A 252 -1.11 -33.19 -8.52
CA GLU A 252 -1.01 -33.60 -9.93
C GLU A 252 -2.26 -33.19 -10.74
N HIS A 253 -3.43 -33.28 -10.12
CA HIS A 253 -4.72 -33.03 -10.75
C HIS A 253 -5.67 -32.29 -9.82
N VAL A 254 -6.63 -31.59 -10.42
CA VAL A 254 -7.76 -31.00 -9.70
C VAL A 254 -8.60 -32.11 -9.07
N GLY A 255 -9.14 -31.86 -7.88
CA GLY A 255 -10.04 -32.78 -7.19
C GLY A 255 -11.30 -33.11 -8.02
N PRO A 256 -12.04 -34.17 -7.66
CA PRO A 256 -13.20 -34.60 -8.43
C PRO A 256 -14.30 -33.55 -8.44
N ASN A 257 -15.01 -33.44 -9.56
CA ASN A 257 -16.11 -32.49 -9.78
C ASN A 257 -15.70 -31.03 -9.52
N PRO A 258 -14.72 -30.46 -10.22
CA PRO A 258 -14.52 -29.02 -10.20
C PRO A 258 -15.70 -28.30 -10.87
N TYR A 259 -16.00 -27.10 -10.39
CA TYR A 259 -16.94 -26.14 -10.96
C TYR A 259 -16.32 -24.74 -10.93
N ALA A 260 -17.03 -23.75 -11.50
CA ALA A 260 -16.63 -22.34 -11.43
C ALA A 260 -15.21 -22.07 -11.97
N PHE A 261 -14.96 -22.44 -13.23
CA PHE A 261 -13.69 -22.11 -13.91
C PHE A 261 -13.63 -20.63 -14.25
N VAL A 262 -12.59 -19.96 -13.76
CA VAL A 262 -12.33 -18.54 -14.02
C VAL A 262 -10.86 -18.37 -14.36
N ARG A 263 -10.54 -17.55 -15.36
CA ARG A 263 -9.21 -16.97 -15.54
C ARG A 263 -9.32 -15.46 -15.42
N ALA A 264 -8.57 -14.89 -14.49
CA ALA A 264 -8.46 -13.44 -14.36
C ALA A 264 -7.12 -12.94 -14.90
N TRP A 265 -7.15 -11.74 -15.48
CA TRP A 265 -6.03 -11.12 -16.17
C TRP A 265 -5.68 -9.77 -15.54
N ASP A 266 -4.41 -9.61 -15.19
CA ASP A 266 -3.77 -8.31 -14.95
C ASP A 266 -2.96 -7.91 -16.18
N LEU A 267 -3.18 -6.71 -16.70
CA LEU A 267 -2.75 -6.31 -18.04
C LEU A 267 -1.57 -5.34 -18.00
N ALA A 268 -0.56 -5.65 -18.82
CA ALA A 268 0.54 -4.73 -19.12
C ALA A 268 0.59 -4.43 -20.63
N ALA A 269 1.44 -3.48 -21.04
CA ALA A 269 1.52 -3.03 -22.44
C ALA A 269 2.96 -2.86 -22.96
N SER A 270 3.96 -3.39 -22.25
CA SER A 270 5.37 -3.20 -22.58
C SER A 270 6.14 -4.52 -22.68
N GLU A 271 7.17 -4.51 -23.52
CA GLU A 271 8.10 -5.64 -23.75
C GLU A 271 9.40 -5.49 -22.97
N SER A 272 9.62 -4.36 -22.29
CA SER A 272 10.86 -4.09 -21.55
C SER A 272 11.06 -5.09 -20.42
N ASP A 273 12.31 -5.53 -20.20
CA ASP A 273 12.66 -6.44 -19.10
C ASP A 273 12.41 -5.85 -17.70
N THR A 274 12.27 -4.53 -17.62
CA THR A 274 11.96 -3.81 -16.39
C THR A 274 10.46 -3.54 -16.22
N ALA A 275 9.63 -3.83 -17.22
CA ALA A 275 8.19 -3.53 -17.17
C ALA A 275 7.39 -4.58 -16.38
N LYS A 276 6.16 -4.24 -16.01
CA LYS A 276 5.18 -5.18 -15.46
C LYS A 276 4.83 -6.26 -16.47
N TYR A 277 4.39 -7.41 -15.98
CA TYR A 277 3.92 -8.50 -16.83
C TYR A 277 2.42 -8.40 -17.05
N THR A 278 1.97 -8.91 -18.19
CA THR A 278 0.61 -9.43 -18.26
C THR A 278 0.60 -10.79 -17.59
N ALA A 279 -0.31 -10.99 -16.64
CA ALA A 279 -0.46 -12.25 -15.90
C ALA A 279 -1.91 -12.75 -16.00
N GLY A 280 -2.09 -14.02 -16.34
CA GLY A 280 -3.38 -14.69 -16.42
C GLY A 280 -3.41 -15.89 -15.49
N VAL A 281 -4.19 -15.83 -14.42
CA VAL A 281 -4.30 -16.90 -13.41
C VAL A 281 -5.64 -17.60 -13.54
N LYS A 282 -5.62 -18.90 -13.86
CA LYS A 282 -6.80 -19.76 -13.93
C LYS A 282 -7.03 -20.49 -12.62
N VAL A 283 -8.25 -20.40 -12.11
CA VAL A 283 -8.70 -21.09 -10.92
C VAL A 283 -9.98 -21.88 -11.16
N CYS A 284 -10.25 -22.85 -10.30
CA CYS A 284 -11.56 -23.47 -10.16
C CYS A 284 -11.84 -23.83 -8.69
N LEU A 285 -13.11 -24.02 -8.35
CA LEU A 285 -13.55 -24.51 -7.04
C LEU A 285 -14.01 -25.96 -7.18
N ASP A 286 -13.77 -26.80 -6.17
CA ASP A 286 -14.50 -28.06 -6.06
C ASP A 286 -15.68 -27.95 -5.09
N HIS A 287 -16.52 -28.98 -5.08
CA HIS A 287 -17.72 -29.05 -4.24
C HIS A 287 -17.43 -29.09 -2.72
N THR A 288 -16.17 -29.24 -2.32
CA THR A 288 -15.73 -29.19 -0.93
C THR A 288 -15.27 -27.79 -0.50
N GLY A 289 -15.25 -26.84 -1.44
CA GLY A 289 -14.78 -25.49 -1.24
C GLY A 289 -13.26 -25.36 -1.27
N MET A 290 -12.55 -26.29 -1.92
CA MET A 290 -11.12 -26.12 -2.23
C MET A 290 -10.96 -25.32 -3.52
N LEU A 291 -10.04 -24.36 -3.49
CA LEU A 291 -9.64 -23.58 -4.65
C LEU A 291 -8.38 -24.19 -5.28
N TYR A 292 -8.40 -24.41 -6.58
CA TYR A 292 -7.23 -24.88 -7.33
C TYR A 292 -6.76 -23.78 -8.26
N VAL A 293 -5.49 -23.39 -8.18
CA VAL A 293 -4.82 -22.66 -9.25
C VAL A 293 -4.37 -23.69 -10.28
N VAL A 294 -5.03 -23.67 -11.43
CA VAL A 294 -4.92 -24.72 -12.46
C VAL A 294 -3.80 -24.41 -13.44
N ASP A 295 -3.68 -23.14 -13.82
CA ASP A 295 -2.71 -22.69 -14.80
C ASP A 295 -2.38 -21.21 -14.61
N VAL A 296 -1.12 -20.84 -14.86
CA VAL A 296 -0.68 -19.45 -14.82
C VAL A 296 0.15 -19.14 -16.06
N VAL A 297 -0.27 -18.13 -16.81
CA VAL A 297 0.48 -17.58 -17.95
C VAL A 297 0.99 -16.20 -17.60
N ARG A 298 2.24 -15.91 -17.95
CA ARG A 298 2.89 -14.63 -17.65
C ARG A 298 3.83 -14.24 -18.78
N PHE A 299 3.68 -13.04 -19.33
CA PHE A 299 4.47 -12.57 -20.46
C PHE A 299 4.51 -11.03 -20.58
N ARG A 300 5.42 -10.51 -21.41
CA ARG A 300 5.57 -9.09 -21.73
C ARG A 300 5.48 -8.89 -23.23
N ARG A 301 4.40 -8.27 -23.69
CA ARG A 301 4.10 -8.09 -25.11
C ARG A 301 3.44 -6.73 -25.34
N THR A 302 3.57 -6.22 -26.56
CA THR A 302 2.74 -5.10 -27.03
C THR A 302 1.25 -5.47 -26.98
N PRO A 303 0.33 -4.51 -26.85
CA PRO A 303 -1.11 -4.79 -26.73
C PRO A 303 -1.67 -5.73 -27.79
N GLY A 304 -1.31 -5.54 -29.07
CA GLY A 304 -1.80 -6.42 -30.14
C GLY A 304 -1.35 -7.88 -30.00
N ALA A 305 -0.08 -8.12 -29.68
CA ALA A 305 0.43 -9.48 -29.45
C ALA A 305 -0.08 -10.08 -28.13
N ARG A 306 -0.23 -9.25 -27.09
CA ARG A 306 -0.82 -9.64 -25.81
C ARG A 306 -2.25 -10.15 -25.98
N ASP A 307 -3.08 -9.41 -26.71
CA ASP A 307 -4.49 -9.74 -26.89
C ASP A 307 -4.66 -11.05 -27.69
N GLN A 308 -3.79 -11.31 -28.67
CA GLN A 308 -3.75 -12.60 -29.37
C GLN A 308 -3.43 -13.77 -28.43
N ILE A 309 -2.47 -13.59 -27.52
CA ILE A 309 -2.13 -14.62 -26.52
C ILE A 309 -3.31 -14.84 -25.55
N ILE A 310 -3.99 -13.77 -25.12
CA ILE A 310 -5.19 -13.86 -24.27
C ILE A 310 -6.27 -14.68 -24.99
N ARG A 311 -6.57 -14.37 -26.26
CA ARG A 311 -7.55 -15.11 -27.06
C ARG A 311 -7.18 -16.59 -27.22
N GLN A 312 -5.91 -16.88 -27.52
CA GLN A 312 -5.44 -18.25 -27.64
C GLN A 312 -5.55 -19.00 -26.31
N THR A 313 -5.22 -18.35 -25.19
CA THR A 313 -5.33 -18.93 -23.86
C THR A 313 -6.80 -19.21 -23.51
N ALA A 314 -7.71 -18.29 -23.79
CA ALA A 314 -9.15 -18.50 -23.61
C ALA A 314 -9.68 -19.68 -24.44
N ALA A 315 -9.21 -19.84 -25.68
CA ALA A 315 -9.55 -20.98 -26.52
C ALA A 315 -9.06 -22.32 -25.93
N ILE A 316 -7.85 -22.35 -25.35
CA ILE A 316 -7.32 -23.52 -24.64
C ILE A 316 -8.14 -23.80 -23.37
N ASP A 317 -8.59 -22.76 -22.67
CA ASP A 317 -9.36 -22.89 -21.45
C ASP A 317 -10.76 -23.48 -21.65
N GLY A 318 -11.33 -23.29 -22.85
CA GLY A 318 -12.69 -23.67 -23.19
C GLY A 318 -13.72 -22.61 -22.81
N THR A 319 -14.92 -22.73 -23.38
CA THR A 319 -16.01 -21.75 -23.23
C THR A 319 -16.64 -21.72 -21.83
N GLU A 320 -16.45 -22.78 -21.04
CA GLU A 320 -16.90 -22.87 -19.65
C GLU A 320 -16.04 -22.03 -18.68
N CYS A 321 -14.84 -21.62 -19.11
CA CYS A 321 -13.95 -20.80 -18.31
C CYS A 321 -14.27 -19.31 -18.51
N ARG A 322 -14.77 -18.67 -17.45
CA ARG A 322 -15.02 -17.23 -17.45
C ARG A 322 -13.71 -16.45 -17.49
N GLN A 323 -13.58 -15.54 -18.43
CA GLN A 323 -12.46 -14.62 -18.58
C GLN A 323 -12.79 -13.31 -17.85
N VAL A 324 -11.94 -12.90 -16.91
CA VAL A 324 -12.11 -11.68 -16.11
C VAL A 324 -10.94 -10.76 -16.39
N VAL A 325 -11.21 -9.49 -16.67
CA VAL A 325 -10.19 -8.48 -16.89
C VAL A 325 -10.39 -7.34 -15.92
N GLU A 326 -9.31 -6.90 -15.27
CA GLU A 326 -9.31 -5.69 -14.45
C GLU A 326 -9.46 -4.45 -15.36
N GLN A 327 -10.49 -3.65 -15.10
CA GLN A 327 -10.80 -2.43 -15.83
C GLN A 327 -10.29 -1.22 -15.04
N GLU A 328 -9.23 -0.58 -15.55
CA GLU A 328 -8.72 0.67 -15.00
C GLU A 328 -9.76 1.82 -15.11
N PRO A 329 -9.77 2.76 -14.14
CA PRO A 329 -10.63 3.93 -14.21
C PRO A 329 -10.18 4.87 -15.33
N GLY A 330 -11.11 5.22 -16.23
CA GLY A 330 -10.88 6.19 -17.30
C GLY A 330 -11.26 5.67 -18.69
N SER A 331 -11.25 6.56 -19.68
CA SER A 331 -11.67 6.23 -21.06
C SER A 331 -10.78 5.16 -21.72
N GLY A 332 -9.48 5.15 -21.42
CA GLY A 332 -8.55 4.14 -21.93
C GLY A 332 -8.84 2.73 -21.42
N GLY A 333 -9.09 2.58 -20.11
CA GLY A 333 -9.46 1.30 -19.50
C GLY A 333 -10.84 0.80 -19.98
N ILE A 334 -11.81 1.71 -20.15
CA ILE A 334 -13.12 1.39 -20.74
C ILE A 334 -12.96 0.85 -22.17
N ALA A 335 -12.24 1.57 -23.04
CA ALA A 335 -12.05 1.15 -24.42
C ALA A 335 -11.27 -0.19 -24.53
N GLN A 336 -10.29 -0.43 -23.65
CA GLN A 336 -9.56 -1.69 -23.61
C GLN A 336 -10.46 -2.86 -23.20
N ALA A 337 -11.31 -2.68 -22.18
CA ALA A 337 -12.26 -3.70 -21.75
C ALA A 337 -13.28 -4.02 -22.84
N GLU A 338 -13.80 -3.01 -23.55
CA GLU A 338 -14.70 -3.20 -24.70
C GLU A 338 -14.02 -3.98 -25.83
N THR A 339 -12.79 -3.61 -26.20
CA THR A 339 -12.01 -4.30 -27.24
C THR A 339 -11.80 -5.78 -26.90
N LEU A 340 -11.46 -6.08 -25.63
CA LEU A 340 -11.27 -7.46 -25.18
C LEU A 340 -12.59 -8.24 -25.13
N SER A 341 -13.69 -7.59 -24.72
CA SER A 341 -15.03 -8.18 -24.74
C SER A 341 -15.42 -8.61 -26.16
N ASP A 342 -15.22 -7.74 -27.15
CA ASP A 342 -15.51 -8.05 -28.56
C ASP A 342 -14.61 -9.17 -29.10
N MET A 343 -13.31 -9.13 -28.77
CA MET A 343 -12.35 -10.14 -29.19
C MET A 343 -12.65 -11.52 -28.58
N LEU A 344 -13.17 -11.56 -27.35
CA LEU A 344 -13.50 -12.79 -26.62
C LEU A 344 -14.97 -13.18 -26.79
N TRP A 345 -15.64 -12.67 -27.83
CA TRP A 345 -16.98 -13.09 -28.19
C TRP A 345 -17.05 -14.61 -28.35
N GLY A 346 -17.99 -15.24 -27.62
CA GLY A 346 -18.13 -16.70 -27.51
C GLY A 346 -17.57 -17.31 -26.22
N PHE A 347 -16.80 -16.55 -25.43
CA PHE A 347 -16.40 -16.90 -24.07
C PHE A 347 -17.22 -16.11 -23.05
N ALA A 348 -17.44 -16.66 -21.85
CA ALA A 348 -17.97 -15.87 -20.75
C ALA A 348 -16.93 -14.80 -20.36
N PHE A 349 -17.29 -13.52 -20.42
CA PHE A 349 -16.38 -12.40 -20.19
C PHE A 349 -16.94 -11.43 -19.13
N GLU A 350 -16.06 -10.91 -18.27
CA GLU A 350 -16.39 -9.92 -17.24
C GLU A 350 -15.29 -8.85 -17.13
N ALA A 351 -15.67 -7.59 -17.17
CA ALA A 351 -14.80 -6.47 -16.85
C ALA A 351 -15.01 -6.05 -15.39
N ALA A 352 -14.05 -6.37 -14.53
CA ALA A 352 -14.13 -6.09 -13.09
C ALA A 352 -13.54 -4.71 -12.79
N LYS A 353 -14.20 -3.92 -11.93
CA LYS A 353 -13.72 -2.62 -11.45
C LYS A 353 -13.29 -2.73 -9.99
N PRO A 354 -12.04 -3.11 -9.73
CA PRO A 354 -11.59 -3.26 -8.36
C PRO A 354 -11.52 -1.91 -7.65
N THR A 355 -11.75 -1.96 -6.34
CA THR A 355 -11.67 -0.80 -5.45
C THR A 355 -10.87 -1.19 -4.22
N GLY A 356 -10.16 -0.21 -3.66
CA GLY A 356 -9.32 -0.42 -2.47
C GLY A 356 -7.88 -0.80 -2.78
N ASP A 357 -7.09 -0.94 -1.71
CA ASP A 357 -5.67 -1.24 -1.77
C ASP A 357 -5.40 -2.68 -2.25
N LYS A 358 -4.35 -2.85 -3.05
CA LYS A 358 -3.93 -4.12 -3.64
C LYS A 358 -3.66 -5.23 -2.61
N PHE A 359 -2.96 -4.91 -1.53
CA PHE A 359 -2.65 -5.90 -0.50
C PHE A 359 -3.86 -6.22 0.36
N VAL A 360 -4.76 -5.25 0.56
CA VAL A 360 -6.08 -5.49 1.15
C VAL A 360 -6.92 -6.43 0.29
N ARG A 361 -6.93 -6.24 -1.05
CA ARG A 361 -7.61 -7.14 -2.01
C ARG A 361 -7.04 -8.57 -2.00
N ALA A 362 -5.74 -8.72 -1.75
CA ALA A 362 -5.07 -10.02 -1.67
C ALA A 362 -5.35 -10.79 -0.36
N GLY A 363 -5.76 -10.10 0.71
CA GLY A 363 -6.01 -10.68 2.03
C GLY A 363 -6.95 -11.89 2.04
N PRO A 364 -8.11 -11.85 1.35
CA PRO A 364 -8.99 -13.01 1.21
C PRO A 364 -8.34 -14.25 0.58
N PHE A 365 -7.48 -14.09 -0.42
CA PHE A 365 -6.76 -15.19 -1.07
C PHE A 365 -5.67 -15.76 -0.16
N ALA A 366 -4.91 -14.87 0.50
CA ALA A 366 -3.91 -15.26 1.51
C ALA A 366 -4.53 -16.05 2.67
N SER A 367 -5.68 -15.62 3.19
CA SER A 367 -6.40 -16.31 4.26
C SER A 367 -6.88 -17.71 3.87
N LEU A 368 -7.30 -17.91 2.60
CA LEU A 368 -7.64 -19.24 2.11
C LEU A 368 -6.41 -20.13 1.99
N ALA A 369 -5.30 -19.59 1.48
CA ALA A 369 -4.05 -20.33 1.34
C ALA A 369 -3.50 -20.77 2.70
N GLU A 370 -3.43 -19.85 3.68
CA GLU A 370 -2.99 -20.14 5.05
C GLU A 370 -3.81 -21.26 5.71
N ARG A 371 -5.11 -21.32 5.41
CA ARG A 371 -6.02 -22.37 5.91
C ARG A 371 -5.93 -23.70 5.14
N GLY A 372 -4.97 -23.83 4.22
CA GLY A 372 -4.81 -25.01 3.36
C GLY A 372 -5.95 -25.22 2.37
N LYS A 373 -6.72 -24.16 2.04
CA LYS A 373 -7.86 -24.21 1.11
C LYS A 373 -7.51 -23.84 -0.33
N VAL A 374 -6.22 -23.58 -0.61
CA VAL A 374 -5.70 -23.34 -1.97
C VAL A 374 -4.69 -24.41 -2.32
N CYS A 375 -4.80 -24.98 -3.53
CA CYS A 375 -3.83 -25.95 -4.07
C CYS A 375 -3.33 -25.46 -5.44
N LEU A 376 -2.09 -25.81 -5.80
CA LEU A 376 -1.55 -25.56 -7.13
C LEU A 376 -1.51 -26.85 -7.93
N VAL A 377 -2.05 -26.86 -9.15
CA VAL A 377 -1.82 -27.98 -10.07
C VAL A 377 -0.38 -27.92 -10.56
N ARG A 378 0.29 -29.08 -10.65
CA ARG A 378 1.69 -29.16 -11.10
C ARG A 378 1.84 -28.61 -12.52
N GLY A 379 2.77 -27.69 -12.71
CA GLY A 379 3.12 -27.09 -13.99
C GLY A 379 4.44 -26.32 -13.93
N ALA A 380 5.04 -26.06 -15.10
CA ALA A 380 6.29 -25.33 -15.21
C ALA A 380 6.22 -23.90 -14.62
N TRP A 381 5.00 -23.36 -14.48
CA TRP A 381 4.71 -22.05 -13.93
C TRP A 381 4.80 -21.97 -12.39
N ASN A 382 4.75 -23.10 -11.66
CA ASN A 382 4.62 -23.07 -10.20
C ASN A 382 5.76 -22.30 -9.51
N SER A 383 7.01 -22.46 -9.95
CA SER A 383 8.15 -21.77 -9.32
C SER A 383 8.03 -20.27 -9.48
N ALA A 384 7.83 -19.77 -10.71
CA ALA A 384 7.73 -18.34 -10.99
C ALA A 384 6.50 -17.69 -10.33
N TYR A 385 5.43 -18.45 -10.11
CA TYR A 385 4.25 -18.02 -9.38
C TYR A 385 4.53 -17.91 -7.87
N LEU A 386 5.10 -18.96 -7.26
CA LEU A 386 5.43 -18.98 -5.84
C LEU A 386 6.52 -17.97 -5.49
N ASP A 387 7.54 -17.82 -6.34
CA ASP A 387 8.60 -16.82 -6.16
C ASP A 387 8.04 -15.39 -6.15
N GLU A 388 6.98 -15.13 -6.91
CA GLU A 388 6.31 -13.84 -6.91
C GLU A 388 5.47 -13.62 -5.65
N LEU A 389 4.61 -14.59 -5.30
CA LEU A 389 3.77 -14.50 -4.12
C LEU A 389 4.58 -14.36 -2.83
N GLU A 390 5.66 -15.14 -2.69
CA GLU A 390 6.56 -15.08 -1.55
C GLU A 390 7.24 -13.71 -1.45
N ARG A 391 7.57 -13.06 -2.58
CA ARG A 391 8.12 -11.69 -2.57
C ARG A 391 7.10 -10.62 -2.25
N ALA A 392 5.80 -10.93 -2.28
CA ALA A 392 4.75 -9.95 -2.00
C ALA A 392 4.86 -9.45 -0.56
N ASN A 393 5.35 -8.22 -0.44
CA ASN A 393 5.66 -7.58 0.81
C ASN A 393 5.02 -6.17 0.84
N PRO A 394 4.02 -5.91 1.70
CA PRO A 394 3.39 -4.60 1.83
C PRO A 394 4.34 -3.51 2.31
N SER A 395 5.51 -3.91 2.79
CA SER A 395 6.54 -3.06 3.38
C SER A 395 7.56 -2.57 2.34
N GLU A 396 7.56 -3.18 1.14
CA GLU A 396 8.33 -2.75 -0.03
C GLU A 396 7.45 -1.97 -1.02
N SER A 397 8.07 -1.14 -1.87
CA SER A 397 7.34 -0.39 -2.90
C SER A 397 6.64 -1.34 -3.87
N VAL A 398 5.36 -1.08 -4.18
CA VAL A 398 4.61 -1.83 -5.21
C VAL A 398 5.25 -1.67 -6.58
N ASP A 399 5.91 -0.54 -6.84
CA ASP A 399 6.62 -0.31 -8.11
C ASP A 399 7.91 -1.14 -8.23
N ASP A 400 8.46 -1.62 -7.10
CA ASP A 400 9.66 -2.45 -7.05
C ASP A 400 9.32 -3.96 -7.00
N GLN A 401 8.03 -4.31 -6.96
CA GLN A 401 7.55 -5.69 -6.90
C GLN A 401 6.66 -5.99 -8.11
N TYR A 402 7.06 -6.98 -8.91
CA TYR A 402 6.14 -7.60 -9.87
C TYR A 402 5.10 -8.35 -9.06
N LEU A 403 3.86 -7.87 -9.02
CA LEU A 403 2.77 -8.46 -8.23
C LEU A 403 1.56 -8.74 -9.10
N ASP A 404 1.80 -8.93 -10.40
CA ASP A 404 0.79 -9.04 -11.44
C ASP A 404 0.03 -10.38 -11.31
N GLN A 405 0.73 -11.45 -10.94
CA GLN A 405 0.12 -12.77 -10.65
C GLN A 405 -0.68 -12.73 -9.34
N MET A 406 -0.28 -11.94 -8.34
CA MET A 406 -1.05 -11.75 -7.11
C MET A 406 -2.38 -11.01 -7.36
N ASP A 407 -2.36 -9.96 -8.17
CA ASP A 407 -3.58 -9.23 -8.56
C ASP A 407 -4.53 -10.13 -9.33
N ALA A 408 -4.02 -10.84 -10.34
CA ALA A 408 -4.81 -11.81 -11.09
C ALA A 408 -5.40 -12.91 -10.19
N SER A 409 -4.66 -13.41 -9.19
CA SER A 409 -5.16 -14.40 -8.23
C SER A 409 -6.32 -13.86 -7.39
N SER A 410 -6.22 -12.60 -6.95
CA SER A 410 -7.23 -11.94 -6.14
C SER A 410 -8.52 -11.69 -6.94
N ALA A 411 -8.38 -11.23 -8.19
CA ALA A 411 -9.49 -11.04 -9.10
C ALA A 411 -10.18 -12.37 -9.46
N ALA A 412 -9.41 -13.43 -9.68
CA ALA A 412 -9.95 -14.76 -9.96
C ALA A 412 -10.77 -15.30 -8.78
N LEU A 413 -10.28 -15.13 -7.54
CA LEU A 413 -11.00 -15.51 -6.32
C LEU A 413 -12.33 -14.75 -6.18
N GLU A 414 -12.32 -13.45 -6.42
CA GLU A 414 -13.52 -12.62 -6.28
C GLU A 414 -14.61 -13.06 -7.28
N ALA A 415 -14.23 -13.36 -8.52
CA ALA A 415 -15.15 -13.82 -9.54
C ALA A 415 -15.72 -15.22 -9.27
N VAL A 416 -14.98 -16.13 -8.61
CA VAL A 416 -15.53 -17.45 -8.23
C VAL A 416 -16.44 -17.40 -7.01
N ARG A 417 -16.28 -16.43 -6.09
CA ARG A 417 -17.08 -16.33 -4.86
C ARG A 417 -18.59 -16.14 -5.10
N GLY A 418 -18.97 -15.67 -6.29
CA GLY A 418 -20.37 -15.54 -6.71
C GLY A 418 -20.99 -16.82 -7.29
N LEU A 419 -20.22 -17.88 -7.50
CA LEU A 419 -20.65 -19.09 -8.21
C LEU A 419 -21.05 -20.21 -7.24
N ARG A 420 -22.21 -20.82 -7.49
CA ARG A 420 -22.75 -21.90 -6.64
C ARG A 420 -22.43 -23.27 -7.25
N PRO A 421 -22.16 -24.30 -6.43
CA PRO A 421 -21.98 -25.65 -6.91
C PRO A 421 -23.27 -26.16 -7.57
N PRO A 422 -23.19 -26.87 -8.72
CA PRO A 422 -24.31 -27.63 -9.23
C PRO A 422 -24.74 -28.74 -8.25
N ALA A 423 -26.00 -29.18 -8.32
CA ALA A 423 -26.50 -30.24 -7.42
C ALA A 423 -25.80 -31.58 -7.72
N VAL A 424 -25.17 -32.21 -6.71
CA VAL A 424 -24.42 -33.47 -6.85
C VAL A 424 -25.17 -34.64 -6.23
N ALA A 425 -25.15 -35.81 -6.87
CA ALA A 425 -25.73 -37.04 -6.34
C ALA A 425 -24.90 -37.62 -5.16
N HIS A 426 -25.58 -38.13 -4.13
CA HIS A 426 -25.03 -38.50 -2.81
C HIS A 426 -23.82 -39.48 -2.82
N ARG A 427 -23.64 -40.29 -3.88
CA ARG A 427 -22.55 -41.27 -4.01
C ARG A 427 -21.18 -40.67 -4.36
N GLU A 428 -21.12 -39.45 -4.87
CA GLU A 428 -19.86 -38.79 -5.23
C GLU A 428 -19.19 -38.11 -4.05
N LYS A 429 -19.96 -37.76 -3.01
CA LYS A 429 -19.47 -37.15 -1.77
C LYS A 429 -18.54 -38.09 -0.98
N GLU A 430 -18.90 -39.38 -0.91
CA GLU A 430 -18.13 -40.42 -0.20
C GLU A 430 -16.79 -40.77 -0.87
N ARG A 431 -16.71 -40.72 -2.21
CA ARG A 431 -15.43 -40.89 -2.94
C ARG A 431 -14.46 -39.74 -2.69
N HIS A 432 -15.01 -38.55 -2.45
CA HIS A 432 -14.27 -37.31 -2.27
C HIS A 432 -13.58 -37.27 -0.90
N GLU A 433 -14.28 -37.64 0.17
CA GLU A 433 -13.72 -37.72 1.53
C GLU A 433 -12.56 -38.72 1.61
N LYS A 434 -12.68 -39.87 0.93
CA LYS A 434 -11.64 -40.92 0.88
C LYS A 434 -10.35 -40.49 0.17
N TYR A 435 -10.44 -39.65 -0.87
CA TYR A 435 -9.27 -39.12 -1.58
C TYR A 435 -8.38 -38.26 -0.67
N PHE A 436 -8.98 -37.54 0.30
CA PHE A 436 -8.24 -36.68 1.21
C PHE A 436 -7.67 -37.44 2.42
N GLU A 437 -8.34 -38.47 2.93
CA GLU A 437 -7.77 -39.35 3.97
C GLU A 437 -6.47 -40.06 3.52
N ASP A 438 -6.36 -40.35 2.23
CA ASP A 438 -5.16 -40.98 1.66
C ASP A 438 -4.02 -39.98 1.39
N ARG A 439 -4.31 -38.67 1.38
CA ARG A 439 -3.31 -37.59 1.16
C ARG A 439 -2.44 -37.31 2.39
N ASP A 440 -2.97 -37.50 3.60
CA ASP A 440 -2.26 -37.24 4.86
C ASP A 440 -1.37 -38.41 5.33
N LYS A 441 -1.29 -39.49 4.55
CA LYS A 441 -0.42 -40.63 4.85
C LYS A 441 1.00 -40.34 4.33
N PRO A 442 2.05 -40.45 5.16
CA PRO A 442 3.42 -40.33 4.67
C PRO A 442 3.70 -41.42 3.63
N ALA A 443 4.44 -41.07 2.57
CA ALA A 443 4.79 -41.96 1.48
C ALA A 443 5.66 -43.13 1.98
N GLY A 444 5.01 -44.19 2.46
CA GLY A 444 5.61 -45.43 2.90
C GLY A 444 5.06 -46.59 2.08
N LEU A 445 5.93 -47.21 1.28
CA LEU A 445 5.84 -48.55 0.69
C LEU A 445 4.46 -48.96 0.14
N PHE A 446 4.29 -48.79 -1.18
CA PHE A 446 3.27 -49.51 -1.94
C PHE A 446 3.54 -51.02 -1.87
N GLU A 447 2.89 -51.71 -0.93
CA GLU A 447 2.66 -53.15 -1.01
C GLU A 447 1.26 -53.39 -1.60
N GLY A 448 1.23 -53.91 -2.83
CA GLY A 448 0.19 -54.78 -3.35
C GLY A 448 -1.24 -54.24 -3.49
N TYR A 449 -1.53 -53.56 -4.60
CA TYR A 449 -2.88 -53.58 -5.18
C TYR A 449 -2.88 -54.35 -6.51
N ARG A 450 -3.39 -55.59 -6.49
CA ARG A 450 -3.69 -56.36 -7.71
C ARG A 450 -5.04 -55.89 -8.27
N PRO A 451 -5.14 -55.55 -9.57
CA PRO A 451 -6.44 -55.27 -10.16
C PRO A 451 -7.22 -56.58 -10.34
N ALA A 452 -8.41 -56.64 -9.74
CA ALA A 452 -9.41 -57.63 -10.08
C ALA A 452 -9.98 -57.30 -11.47
N GLY A 453 -9.95 -58.27 -12.39
CA GLY A 453 -10.74 -58.23 -13.62
C GLY A 453 -9.97 -58.25 -14.95
N GLY A 454 -8.96 -59.12 -15.11
CA GLY A 454 -8.47 -59.52 -16.42
C GLY A 454 -9.21 -60.77 -16.91
N ARG A 455 -10.09 -60.65 -17.91
CA ARG A 455 -10.59 -61.81 -18.67
C ARG A 455 -9.41 -62.41 -19.43
N GLY A 456 -9.27 -63.73 -19.30
CA GLY A 456 -8.13 -64.50 -19.80
C GLY A 456 -7.92 -64.37 -21.31
N LEU A 457 -6.65 -64.30 -21.68
CA LEU A 457 -6.14 -64.72 -22.98
C LEU A 457 -5.99 -66.25 -22.95
N SER A 458 -6.76 -66.95 -23.77
CA SER A 458 -6.40 -68.30 -24.21
C SER A 458 -5.38 -68.18 -25.34
N MET A 459 -4.18 -68.69 -25.11
CA MET A 459 -3.24 -69.02 -26.18
C MET A 459 -3.83 -70.15 -27.03
N LEU A 460 -3.60 -70.10 -28.34
CA LEU A 460 -3.19 -71.25 -29.16
C LEU A 460 -2.67 -70.74 -30.53
N GLU A 461 -1.42 -71.16 -30.81
CA GLU A 461 -0.69 -71.36 -32.07
C GLU A 461 -0.45 -70.20 -33.05
#